data_AF-A0A959NL21-F1
#
_entry.id   AF-A0A959NL21-F1
#
_cell.length_a   1.000
_cell.length_b   1.000
_cell.length_c   1.000
_cell.angle_alpha   90.00
_cell.angle_beta   90.00
_cell.angle_gamma   90.00
#
_symmetry.space_group_name_H-M   'P 1'
#
loop_
_entity.id
_entity.type
_entity.pdbx_description
1 polymer ?
#
loop_
_entity_poly.entity_id
_entity_poly.type
_entity_poly.pdbx_seq_one_letter_code
_entity_poly.pdbx_strand_id
1 'polypeptide(L)'
;DPDQEGSYCDRDLDIVAEFIRWAMPEIKNSIVEGKAIFDFVDENITLSEIGVMPLYKDEGYFMIPDLKHDLLKIYKFEMSLFSTPDNPLRTLKSKLVDLISLKAPEANSPLDLKHSLIEKYPDLPNPATYYFETFIDFPFVETILPVAKRKLVRHGPGQLVGL
;
A
#
# COMPACT_ATOMS: atom_id res chain seq x y z
N ASP A 1 -24.53 39.06 -18.75
CA ASP A 1 -24.11 40.19 -17.94
C ASP A 1 -22.72 39.84 -17.39
N PRO A 2 -21.64 40.54 -17.77
CA PRO A 2 -20.28 40.13 -17.42
C PRO A 2 -19.82 40.58 -16.02
N ASP A 3 -20.66 41.25 -15.23
CA ASP A 3 -20.22 41.93 -14.01
C ASP A 3 -20.71 41.24 -12.70
N GLN A 4 -20.40 39.96 -12.51
CA GLN A 4 -20.40 39.34 -11.17
C GLN A 4 -18.98 39.00 -10.72
N GLU A 5 -18.13 40.01 -10.61
CA GLU A 5 -16.95 39.93 -9.75
C GLU A 5 -17.44 40.03 -8.30
N GLY A 6 -17.51 38.87 -7.64
CA GLY A 6 -17.84 38.77 -6.23
C GLY A 6 -16.81 39.49 -5.38
N SER A 7 -17.12 40.72 -4.97
CA SER A 7 -16.36 41.47 -3.96
C SER A 7 -16.48 40.76 -2.61
N TYR A 8 -15.55 39.85 -2.30
CA TYR A 8 -15.41 39.28 -0.96
C TYR A 8 -15.22 40.42 0.05
N CYS A 9 -16.04 40.44 1.10
CA CYS A 9 -15.86 41.44 2.15
C CYS A 9 -14.57 41.13 2.90
N ASP A 10 -13.77 42.15 3.24
CA ASP A 10 -12.50 42.02 3.98
C ASP A 10 -12.65 41.15 5.25
N ARG A 11 -13.82 41.23 5.90
CA ARG A 11 -14.21 40.40 7.04
C ARG A 11 -14.32 38.90 6.74
N ASP A 12 -14.77 38.52 5.55
CA ASP A 12 -14.88 37.11 5.17
C ASP A 12 -13.49 36.48 4.96
N LEU A 13 -12.56 37.26 4.39
CA LEU A 13 -11.17 36.85 4.22
C LEU A 13 -10.45 36.71 5.57
N ASP A 14 -10.71 37.61 6.51
CA ASP A 14 -10.16 37.53 7.86
C ASP A 14 -10.60 36.26 8.60
N ILE A 15 -11.88 35.89 8.50
CA ILE A 15 -12.42 34.67 9.10
C ILE A 15 -11.78 33.42 8.50
N VAL A 16 -11.63 33.36 7.16
CA VAL A 16 -10.95 32.23 6.49
C VAL A 16 -9.49 32.16 6.93
N ALA A 17 -8.79 33.30 7.00
CA ALA A 17 -7.40 33.35 7.43
C ALA A 17 -7.24 32.91 8.90
N GLU A 18 -8.17 33.27 9.77
CA GLU A 18 -8.19 32.83 11.17
C GLU A 18 -8.45 31.33 11.28
N PHE A 19 -9.42 30.81 10.52
CA PHE A 19 -9.69 29.36 10.46
C PHE A 19 -8.48 28.58 9.96
N ILE A 20 -7.80 29.05 8.90
CA ILE A 20 -6.56 28.44 8.42
C ILE A 20 -5.51 28.47 9.53
N ARG A 21 -5.27 29.61 10.18
CA ARG A 21 -4.30 29.71 11.28
C ARG A 21 -4.62 28.74 12.43
N TRP A 22 -5.88 28.49 12.72
CA TRP A 22 -6.33 27.51 13.71
C TRP A 22 -6.15 26.06 13.23
N ALA A 23 -6.51 25.75 11.99
CA ALA A 23 -6.46 24.39 11.45
C ALA A 23 -5.03 23.90 11.14
N MET A 24 -4.14 24.82 10.73
CA MET A 24 -2.75 24.51 10.36
C MET A 24 -1.96 23.74 11.43
N PRO A 25 -1.92 24.16 12.72
CA PRO A 25 -1.24 23.39 13.75
C PRO A 25 -1.85 22.01 13.97
N GLU A 26 -3.19 21.88 13.95
CA GLU A 26 -3.87 20.60 14.11
C GLU A 26 -3.50 19.61 12.99
N ILE A 27 -3.55 20.05 11.74
CA ILE A 27 -3.15 19.23 10.57
C ILE A 27 -1.68 18.81 10.71
N LYS A 28 -0.80 19.73 11.09
CA LYS A 28 0.63 19.43 11.27
C LYS A 28 0.84 18.38 12.34
N ASN A 29 0.15 18.49 13.47
CA ASN A 29 0.24 17.51 14.56
C ASN A 29 -0.26 16.13 14.11
N SER A 30 -1.39 16.06 13.41
CA SER A 30 -1.90 14.80 12.87
C SER A 30 -0.96 14.15 11.85
N ILE A 31 -0.25 14.94 11.03
CA ILE A 31 0.77 14.42 10.11
C ILE A 31 1.96 13.82 10.89
N VAL A 32 2.41 14.48 11.95
CA VAL A 32 3.52 14.00 12.78
C VAL A 32 3.14 12.68 13.47
N GLU A 33 1.94 12.61 14.05
CA GLU A 33 1.42 11.38 14.67
C GLU A 33 1.27 10.27 13.63
N GLY A 34 0.66 10.56 12.49
CA GLY A 34 0.50 9.61 11.39
C GLY A 34 1.85 9.08 10.87
N LYS A 35 2.89 9.92 10.85
CA LYS A 35 4.25 9.48 10.50
C LYS A 35 4.81 8.54 11.56
N ALA A 36 4.64 8.84 12.86
CA ALA A 36 5.11 7.96 13.92
C ALA A 36 4.41 6.58 13.88
N ILE A 37 3.10 6.55 13.63
CA ILE A 37 2.35 5.31 13.42
C ILE A 37 2.86 4.57 12.19
N PHE A 38 3.06 5.28 11.08
CA PHE A 38 3.59 4.70 9.84
C PHE A 38 4.95 4.04 10.07
N ASP A 39 5.89 4.76 10.70
CA ASP A 39 7.25 4.28 10.95
C ASP A 39 7.21 3.04 11.85
N PHE A 40 6.43 3.07 12.94
CA PHE A 40 6.25 1.92 13.83
C PHE A 40 5.71 0.69 13.11
N VAL A 41 4.69 0.86 12.27
CA VAL A 41 4.07 -0.25 11.52
C VAL A 41 5.04 -0.78 10.45
N ASP A 42 5.74 0.10 9.74
CA ASP A 42 6.72 -0.29 8.72
C ASP A 42 7.87 -1.10 9.34
N GLU A 43 8.35 -0.73 10.53
CA GLU A 43 9.37 -1.50 11.25
C GLU A 43 8.88 -2.90 11.69
N ASN A 44 7.58 -3.05 11.96
CA ASN A 44 6.96 -4.28 12.47
C ASN A 44 6.23 -5.13 11.40
N ILE A 45 6.35 -4.76 10.13
CA ILE A 45 5.89 -5.57 8.99
C ILE A 45 7.12 -6.00 8.19
N THR A 46 7.42 -7.29 8.09
CA THR A 46 8.50 -7.79 7.23
C THR A 46 7.95 -8.22 5.87
N LEU A 47 8.80 -8.19 4.85
CA LEU A 47 8.46 -8.58 3.48
C LEU A 47 9.43 -9.68 3.03
N SER A 48 8.90 -10.79 2.53
CA SER A 48 9.68 -11.90 1.97
C SER A 48 9.20 -12.27 0.58
N GLU A 49 10.12 -12.79 -0.24
CA GLU A 49 9.83 -13.38 -1.55
C GLU A 49 9.46 -14.86 -1.37
N ILE A 50 8.46 -15.34 -2.11
CA ILE A 50 7.98 -16.72 -2.03
C ILE A 50 8.40 -17.52 -3.26
N GLY A 51 9.23 -18.53 -3.01
CA GLY A 51 9.74 -19.46 -4.01
C GLY A 51 10.67 -18.78 -5.02
N VAL A 52 10.71 -19.33 -6.23
CA VAL A 52 11.51 -18.77 -7.32
C VAL A 52 10.83 -17.51 -7.87
N MET A 53 11.58 -16.42 -7.96
CA MET A 53 11.09 -15.17 -8.53
C MET A 53 11.28 -15.12 -10.05
N PRO A 54 10.31 -14.57 -10.79
CA PRO A 54 10.46 -14.32 -12.22
C PRO A 54 11.51 -13.23 -12.50
N LEU A 55 11.99 -13.19 -13.75
CA LEU A 55 12.83 -12.10 -14.25
C LEU A 55 12.07 -10.77 -14.26
N TYR A 56 10.81 -10.80 -14.69
CA TYR A 56 9.89 -9.65 -14.67
C TYR A 56 9.08 -9.69 -13.39
N LYS A 57 9.29 -8.71 -12.51
CA LYS A 57 8.65 -8.68 -11.19
C LYS A 57 7.49 -7.68 -11.11
N ASP A 58 7.14 -6.98 -12.18
CA ASP A 58 6.17 -5.89 -12.15
C ASP A 58 4.72 -6.35 -11.93
N GLU A 59 4.42 -7.63 -12.05
CA GLU A 59 3.10 -8.18 -11.74
C GLU A 59 3.20 -9.47 -10.93
N GLY A 60 2.18 -9.75 -10.13
CA GLY A 60 2.29 -10.80 -9.14
C GLY A 60 1.20 -10.84 -8.10
N TYR A 61 1.52 -11.51 -6.99
CA TYR A 61 0.68 -11.58 -5.80
C TYR A 61 1.43 -11.08 -4.58
N PHE A 62 0.73 -10.43 -3.67
CA PHE A 62 1.21 -10.29 -2.29
C PHE A 62 0.16 -10.77 -1.31
N MET A 63 0.64 -11.39 -0.24
CA MET A 63 -0.17 -11.97 0.83
C MET A 63 0.10 -11.19 2.11
N ILE A 64 -0.95 -10.86 2.85
CA ILE A 64 -0.81 -10.10 4.09
C ILE A 64 -1.85 -10.54 5.12
N PRO A 65 -1.43 -10.87 6.35
CA PRO A 65 -2.36 -11.28 7.39
C PRO A 65 -3.12 -10.07 7.94
N ASP A 66 -4.43 -10.27 8.14
CA ASP A 66 -5.33 -9.43 8.92
C ASP A 66 -5.62 -10.18 10.24
N LEU A 67 -4.80 -9.90 11.25
CA LEU A 67 -4.84 -10.61 12.53
C LEU A 67 -6.18 -10.41 13.25
N LYS A 68 -6.78 -9.22 13.14
CA LYS A 68 -8.07 -8.88 13.76
C LYS A 68 -9.20 -9.79 13.30
N HIS A 69 -9.20 -10.13 12.00
CA HIS A 69 -10.25 -10.92 11.38
C HIS A 69 -9.86 -12.37 11.16
N ASP A 70 -8.65 -12.78 11.55
CA ASP A 70 -8.13 -14.14 11.36
C ASP A 70 -8.07 -14.56 9.88
N LEU A 71 -7.68 -13.62 9.01
CA LEU A 71 -7.68 -13.80 7.54
C LEU A 71 -6.32 -13.49 6.93
N LEU A 72 -5.84 -14.37 6.04
CA LEU A 72 -4.81 -14.06 5.06
C LEU A 72 -5.47 -13.45 3.83
N LYS A 73 -5.10 -12.21 3.51
CA LYS A 73 -5.63 -11.49 2.35
C LYS A 73 -4.64 -11.58 1.20
N ILE A 74 -5.13 -12.02 0.03
CA ILE A 74 -4.30 -12.19 -1.16
C ILE A 74 -4.69 -11.14 -2.20
N TYR A 75 -3.70 -10.36 -2.61
CA TYR A 75 -3.87 -9.33 -3.63
C TYR A 75 -3.09 -9.69 -4.88
N LYS A 76 -3.73 -9.59 -6.04
CA LYS A 76 -3.03 -9.47 -7.33
C LYS A 76 -2.55 -8.03 -7.45
N PHE A 77 -1.32 -7.84 -7.92
CA PHE A 77 -0.76 -6.51 -8.15
C PHE A 77 -0.14 -6.35 -9.53
N GLU A 78 -0.08 -5.10 -9.96
CA GLU A 78 0.60 -4.65 -11.18
C GLU A 78 1.28 -3.31 -10.88
N MET A 79 2.57 -3.22 -11.15
CA MET A 79 3.39 -2.03 -11.08
C MET A 79 3.39 -1.37 -12.45
N SER A 80 3.26 -0.05 -12.49
CA SER A 80 3.47 0.72 -13.72
C SER A 80 4.41 1.89 -13.46
N LEU A 81 5.32 2.09 -14.40
CA LEU A 81 6.25 3.22 -14.42
C LEU A 81 5.61 4.35 -15.22
N PHE A 82 5.32 5.45 -14.55
CA PHE A 82 4.98 6.71 -15.21
C PHE A 82 6.21 7.60 -15.16
N SER A 83 6.80 7.89 -16.32
CA SER A 83 7.90 8.85 -16.40
C SER A 83 7.33 10.23 -16.73
N THR A 84 7.42 11.14 -15.77
CA THR A 84 7.50 12.58 -16.06
C THR A 84 9.00 12.91 -16.25
N PRO A 85 9.37 13.88 -17.11
CA PRO A 85 10.78 14.19 -17.41
C PRO A 85 11.66 14.39 -16.18
N ASP A 86 11.09 14.90 -15.09
CA ASP A 86 11.83 15.23 -13.86
C ASP A 86 11.58 14.27 -12.69
N ASN A 87 10.62 13.32 -12.81
CA ASN A 87 10.30 12.42 -11.71
C ASN A 87 9.64 11.11 -12.21
N PRO A 88 10.38 9.99 -12.27
CA PRO A 88 9.79 8.68 -12.53
C PRO A 88 8.95 8.26 -11.32
N LEU A 89 7.63 8.28 -11.47
CA LEU A 89 6.70 7.81 -10.46
C LEU A 89 6.34 6.36 -10.73
N ARG A 90 6.59 5.49 -9.75
CA ARG A 90 6.10 4.12 -9.77
C ARG A 90 4.77 4.03 -9.05
N THR A 91 3.78 3.47 -9.72
CA THR A 91 2.46 3.25 -9.13
C THR A 91 2.18 1.76 -8.98
N LEU A 92 1.45 1.41 -7.92
CA LEU A 92 1.02 0.05 -7.61
C LEU A 92 -0.50 -0.03 -7.72
N LYS A 93 -0.99 -0.80 -8.68
CA LYS A 93 -2.39 -1.23 -8.72
C LYS A 93 -2.48 -2.57 -8.00
N SER A 94 -3.53 -2.76 -7.21
CA SER A 94 -3.75 -4.00 -6.48
C SER A 94 -5.22 -4.31 -6.35
N LYS A 95 -5.61 -5.58 -6.49
CA LYS A 95 -6.98 -6.06 -6.30
C LYS A 95 -6.98 -7.27 -5.38
N LEU A 96 -7.88 -7.28 -4.40
CA LEU A 96 -8.11 -8.46 -3.56
C LEU A 96 -8.68 -9.58 -4.45
N VAL A 97 -8.03 -10.74 -4.46
CA VAL A 97 -8.41 -11.89 -5.29
C VAL A 97 -8.75 -13.13 -4.49
N ASP A 98 -8.31 -13.19 -3.22
CA ASP A 98 -8.67 -14.29 -2.33
C ASP A 98 -8.59 -13.92 -0.85
N LEU A 99 -9.26 -14.73 -0.04
CA LEU A 99 -9.30 -14.65 1.42
C LEU A 99 -9.24 -16.06 2.00
N ILE A 100 -8.28 -16.31 2.88
CA ILE A 100 -8.08 -17.61 3.52
C ILE A 100 -8.07 -17.40 5.03
N SER A 101 -8.64 -18.31 5.82
CA SER A 101 -8.49 -18.24 7.28
C SER A 101 -7.04 -18.50 7.68
N LEU A 102 -6.47 -17.73 8.61
CA LEU A 102 -5.12 -17.98 9.12
C LEU A 102 -4.98 -19.32 9.86
N LYS A 103 -6.10 -19.90 10.29
CA LYS A 103 -6.14 -21.24 10.91
C LYS A 103 -6.17 -22.37 9.89
N ALA A 104 -6.39 -22.07 8.61
CA ALA A 104 -6.43 -23.07 7.56
C ALA A 104 -4.99 -23.59 7.30
N PRO A 105 -4.78 -24.89 7.04
CA PRO A 105 -3.46 -25.45 6.75
C PRO A 105 -2.73 -24.72 5.61
N GLU A 106 -3.47 -24.26 4.60
CA GLU A 106 -2.98 -23.54 3.42
C GLU A 106 -2.30 -22.22 3.79
N ALA A 107 -2.74 -21.55 4.86
CA ALA A 107 -2.13 -20.30 5.32
C ALA A 107 -0.70 -20.51 5.84
N ASN A 108 -0.36 -21.73 6.26
CA ASN A 108 0.97 -22.08 6.75
C ASN A 108 1.96 -22.45 5.63
N SER A 109 1.49 -22.55 4.38
CA SER A 109 2.33 -22.85 3.22
C SER A 109 2.14 -21.82 2.10
N PRO A 110 2.80 -20.66 2.18
CA PRO A 110 2.74 -19.65 1.12
C PRO A 110 3.18 -20.17 -0.25
N LEU A 111 4.05 -21.18 -0.30
CA LEU A 111 4.50 -21.79 -1.55
C LEU A 111 3.41 -22.64 -2.20
N ASP A 112 2.72 -23.49 -1.44
CA ASP A 112 1.58 -24.26 -1.96
C ASP A 112 0.46 -23.32 -2.39
N LEU A 113 0.25 -22.24 -1.63
CA LEU A 113 -0.72 -21.21 -1.98
C LEU A 113 -0.36 -20.49 -3.29
N LYS A 114 0.94 -20.23 -3.55
CA LYS A 114 1.40 -19.73 -4.85
C LYS A 114 1.05 -20.69 -5.98
N HIS A 115 1.24 -22.00 -5.79
CA HIS A 115 0.87 -23.00 -6.78
C HIS A 115 -0.64 -23.00 -7.06
N SER A 116 -1.48 -22.98 -6.03
CA SER A 116 -2.94 -22.89 -6.17
C SER A 116 -3.40 -21.62 -6.91
N LEU A 117 -2.71 -20.49 -6.69
CA LEU A 117 -3.00 -19.24 -7.41
C LEU A 117 -2.67 -19.33 -8.90
N ILE A 118 -1.58 -20.00 -9.28
CA ILE A 118 -1.19 -20.20 -10.68
C ILE A 118 -2.23 -21.07 -11.42
N GLU A 119 -2.72 -22.12 -10.76
CA GLU A 119 -3.78 -22.97 -11.31
C GLU A 119 -5.10 -22.21 -11.49
N LYS A 120 -5.46 -21.36 -10.52
CA LYS A 120 -6.70 -20.58 -10.52
C LYS A 120 -6.66 -19.40 -11.51
N TYR A 121 -5.50 -18.80 -11.71
CA TYR A 121 -5.28 -17.61 -12.53
C TYR A 121 -4.16 -17.86 -13.57
N PRO A 122 -4.48 -18.58 -14.66
CA PRO A 122 -3.48 -19.03 -15.64
C PRO A 122 -2.90 -17.90 -16.50
N ASP A 123 -3.51 -16.71 -16.47
CA ASP A 123 -3.00 -15.49 -17.11
C ASP A 123 -1.67 -15.02 -16.52
N LEU A 124 -1.31 -15.49 -15.32
CA LEU A 124 -0.06 -15.16 -14.65
C LEU A 124 0.71 -16.43 -14.25
N PRO A 125 1.34 -17.14 -15.21
CA PRO A 125 1.92 -18.47 -14.98
C PRO A 125 3.21 -18.44 -14.15
N ASN A 126 3.93 -17.32 -14.11
CA ASN A 126 5.14 -17.14 -13.31
C ASN A 126 5.09 -15.83 -12.51
N PRO A 127 4.25 -15.75 -11.45
CA PRO A 127 4.03 -14.53 -10.70
C PRO A 127 5.20 -14.22 -9.76
N ALA A 128 5.51 -12.93 -9.60
CA ALA A 128 6.27 -12.46 -8.45
C ALA A 128 5.38 -12.56 -7.21
N THR A 129 5.76 -13.41 -6.25
CA THR A 129 4.92 -13.63 -5.06
C THR A 129 5.65 -13.15 -3.82
N TYR A 130 4.96 -12.33 -3.04
CA TYR A 130 5.45 -11.74 -1.80
C TYR A 130 4.57 -12.12 -0.61
N TYR A 131 5.19 -12.26 0.56
CA TYR A 131 4.48 -12.47 1.81
C TYR A 131 4.88 -11.41 2.82
N PHE A 132 3.88 -10.80 3.44
CA PHE A 132 4.05 -9.90 4.57
C PHE A 132 3.84 -10.67 5.86
N GLU A 133 4.79 -10.57 6.78
CA GLU A 133 4.66 -11.10 8.13
C GLU A 133 4.56 -9.95 9.12
N THR A 134 3.62 -10.06 10.07
CA THR A 134 3.42 -9.06 11.10
C THR A 134 2.68 -9.66 12.30
N PHE A 135 2.95 -9.11 13.48
CA PHE A 135 2.35 -9.52 14.76
C PHE A 135 1.53 -8.40 15.41
N ILE A 136 1.40 -7.25 14.73
CA ILE A 136 0.69 -6.08 15.23
C ILE A 136 -0.74 -6.03 14.69
N ASP A 137 -1.68 -5.70 15.57
CA ASP A 137 -3.10 -5.57 15.26
C ASP A 137 -3.49 -4.10 15.06
N PHE A 138 -3.28 -3.59 13.85
CA PHE A 138 -3.76 -2.28 13.42
C PHE A 138 -4.90 -2.41 12.41
N PRO A 139 -5.75 -1.37 12.25
CA PRO A 139 -6.77 -1.33 11.21
C PRO A 139 -6.19 -1.67 9.83
N PHE A 140 -6.73 -2.72 9.21
CA PHE A 140 -6.11 -3.30 8.04
C PHE A 140 -6.11 -2.35 6.84
N VAL A 141 -7.26 -1.71 6.56
CA VAL A 141 -7.45 -0.88 5.35
C VAL A 141 -6.78 0.48 5.48
N GLU A 142 -6.83 1.05 6.68
CA GLU A 142 -6.36 2.40 6.98
C GLU A 142 -4.84 2.43 7.25
N THR A 143 -4.27 1.33 7.78
CA THR A 143 -2.88 1.31 8.25
C THR A 143 -2.06 0.19 7.61
N ILE A 144 -2.38 -1.08 7.85
CA ILE A 144 -1.54 -2.23 7.45
C ILE A 144 -1.36 -2.28 5.93
N LEU A 145 -2.46 -2.20 5.17
CA LEU A 145 -2.44 -2.31 3.71
C LEU A 145 -1.69 -1.14 3.04
N PRO A 146 -1.92 0.14 3.39
CA PRO A 146 -1.13 1.26 2.87
C PRO A 146 0.37 1.12 3.14
N VAL A 147 0.76 0.72 4.35
CA VAL A 147 2.17 0.53 4.73
C VAL A 147 2.80 -0.60 3.91
N ALA A 148 2.14 -1.75 3.85
CA ALA A 148 2.61 -2.89 3.08
C ALA A 148 2.76 -2.58 1.59
N LYS A 149 1.78 -1.87 0.98
CA LYS A 149 1.88 -1.42 -0.42
C LYS A 149 3.09 -0.52 -0.66
N ARG A 150 3.34 0.46 0.22
CA ARG A 150 4.54 1.32 0.11
C ARG A 150 5.82 0.50 0.27
N LYS A 151 5.84 -0.47 1.20
CA LYS A 151 6.98 -1.36 1.42
C LYS A 151 7.26 -2.23 0.21
N LEU A 152 6.22 -2.75 -0.46
CA LEU A 152 6.34 -3.51 -1.71
C LEU A 152 6.93 -2.65 -2.85
N VAL A 153 6.48 -1.40 -2.99
CA VAL A 153 7.02 -0.49 -4.01
C VAL A 153 8.51 -0.19 -3.77
N ARG A 154 8.92 -0.02 -2.50
CA ARG A 154 10.29 0.33 -2.10
C ARG A 154 11.28 -0.84 -2.17
N HIS A 155 10.86 -2.04 -1.79
CA HIS A 155 11.76 -3.19 -1.64
C HIS A 155 11.45 -4.38 -2.56
N GLY A 156 10.34 -4.33 -3.29
CA GLY A 156 9.91 -5.41 -4.16
C GLY A 156 10.55 -5.34 -5.56
N PRO A 157 9.77 -5.34 -6.64
CA PRO A 157 10.27 -5.51 -8.01
C PRO A 157 11.31 -4.44 -8.41
N GLY A 158 12.40 -4.74 -9.09
CA GLY A 158 13.24 -3.70 -9.74
C GLY A 158 14.07 -2.81 -8.83
N GLN A 159 14.71 -3.35 -7.78
CA GLN A 159 15.90 -2.70 -7.24
C GLN A 159 16.95 -2.65 -8.36
N LEU A 160 17.16 -1.48 -8.96
CA LEU A 160 18.40 -1.20 -9.68
C LEU A 160 19.50 -1.30 -8.63
N VAL A 161 20.19 -2.45 -8.64
CA VAL A 161 21.46 -2.63 -7.96
C VAL A 161 22.44 -1.65 -8.60
N GLY A 162 22.76 -0.59 -7.87
CA GLY A 162 23.98 0.21 -8.05
C GLY A 162 24.10 1.02 -9.34
N LEU A 163 24.08 2.34 -9.17
CA LEU A 163 25.20 3.19 -9.57
C LEU A 163 25.55 4.12 -8.40
#